data_AF-A0A920DAJ4-F1
#
_entry.id   AF-A0A920DAJ4-F1
#
_cell.length_a   1.000
_cell.length_b   1.000
_cell.length_c   1.000
_cell.angle_alpha   90.00
_cell.angle_beta   90.00
_cell.angle_gamma   90.00
#
_symmetry.space_group_name_H-M   'P 1'
#
loop_
_entity.id
_entity.type
_entity.pdbx_description
1 polymer ?
#
loop_
_entity_poly.entity_id
_entity_poly.type
_entity_poly.pdbx_seq_one_letter_code
_entity_poly.pdbx_strand_id
1 'polypeptide(L)'
;MQNQMQQQQQQPLMQVPPQVVTDKDCLYLKDELSWELLAMKKCHAYAQQCSDPDIAQAINRAGQMHQRHYNMLLKHLQNNNTQMMQNVPQLQQQQQQMQMQMQQQQQQQMQQQPQH
;
A
#
# COMPACT_ATOMS: atom_id res chain seq x y z
N MET A 1 -32.10 33.10 21.83
CA MET A 1 -32.37 32.47 20.53
C MET A 1 -31.02 32.28 19.84
N GLN A 2 -30.21 31.32 20.28
CA GLN A 2 -30.14 29.94 19.79
C GLN A 2 -29.94 29.87 18.26
N ASN A 3 -28.69 29.75 17.82
CA ASN A 3 -28.29 28.60 16.99
C ASN A 3 -26.77 28.54 16.86
N GLN A 4 -26.17 27.86 17.85
CA GLN A 4 -24.81 27.35 17.78
C GLN A 4 -24.88 26.07 16.94
N MET A 5 -24.69 26.20 15.62
CA MET A 5 -24.61 25.06 14.72
C MET A 5 -23.26 24.38 14.94
N GLN A 6 -23.29 23.38 15.82
CA GLN A 6 -22.23 22.44 16.12
C GLN A 6 -22.01 21.57 14.87
N GLN A 7 -21.18 22.05 13.93
CA GLN A 7 -20.82 21.28 12.75
C GLN A 7 -19.86 20.16 13.18
N GLN A 8 -20.45 19.00 13.49
CA GLN A 8 -19.77 17.76 13.79
C GLN A 8 -18.84 17.42 12.62
N GLN A 9 -17.54 17.58 12.86
CA GLN A 9 -16.47 17.33 11.91
C GLN A 9 -16.31 15.81 11.74
N GLN A 10 -17.19 15.20 10.94
CA GLN A 10 -16.98 13.84 10.44
C GLN A 10 -15.71 13.87 9.61
N GLN A 11 -14.63 13.26 10.12
CA GLN A 11 -13.41 13.09 9.33
C GLN A 11 -13.75 12.29 8.07
N PRO A 12 -13.38 12.78 6.87
CA PRO A 12 -13.55 12.01 5.65
C PRO A 12 -12.83 10.68 5.79
N LEU A 13 -13.58 9.57 5.67
CA LEU A 13 -13.00 8.23 5.54
C LEU A 13 -12.26 8.19 4.20
N MET A 14 -10.93 8.03 4.23
CA MET A 14 -10.16 7.82 3.02
C MET A 14 -10.64 6.54 2.33
N GLN A 15 -11.22 6.66 1.12
CA GLN A 15 -11.67 5.49 0.36
C GLN A 15 -10.53 4.68 -0.25
N VAL A 16 -9.33 5.26 -0.38
CA VAL A 16 -8.14 4.58 -0.89
C VAL A 16 -6.95 4.90 0.02
N PRO A 17 -6.26 3.87 0.56
CA PRO A 17 -5.08 4.10 1.39
C PRO A 17 -3.94 4.70 0.57
N PRO A 18 -3.18 5.65 1.13
CA PRO A 18 -2.00 6.20 0.46
C PRO A 18 -0.97 5.11 0.21
N GLN A 19 -0.26 5.20 -0.92
CA GLN A 19 0.82 4.28 -1.31
C GLN A 19 2.12 4.58 -0.55
N VAL A 20 2.06 4.56 0.78
CA VAL A 20 3.19 4.78 1.68
C VAL A 20 3.61 3.46 2.32
N VAL A 21 4.91 3.27 2.49
CA VAL A 21 5.49 2.16 3.26
C VAL A 21 5.67 2.66 4.69
N THR A 22 4.95 2.07 5.63
CA THR A 22 5.09 2.42 7.05
C THR A 22 6.32 1.75 7.65
N ASP A 23 6.68 2.14 8.88
CA ASP A 23 7.76 1.44 9.61
C ASP A 23 7.44 -0.04 9.83
N LYS A 24 6.17 -0.38 10.06
CA LYS A 24 5.73 -1.78 10.19
C LYS A 24 5.93 -2.54 8.88
N ASP A 25 5.54 -1.94 7.75
CA ASP A 25 5.74 -2.55 6.43
C ASP A 25 7.24 -2.77 6.16
N CYS A 26 8.09 -1.80 6.52
CA CYS A 26 9.54 -1.92 6.39
C CYS A 26 10.12 -3.07 7.24
N LEU A 27 9.63 -3.27 8.46
CA LEU A 27 10.03 -4.39 9.31
C LEU A 27 9.63 -5.73 8.69
N TYR A 28 8.38 -5.88 8.25
CA TYR A 28 7.92 -7.10 7.58
C TYR A 28 8.74 -7.37 6.30
N LEU A 29 8.96 -6.36 5.46
CA LEU A 29 9.78 -6.51 4.26
C LEU A 29 11.21 -6.97 4.57
N LYS A 30 11.82 -6.50 5.65
CA LYS A 30 13.17 -6.95 6.07
C LYS A 30 13.17 -8.41 6.50
N ASP A 31 12.14 -8.86 7.21
CA ASP A 31 12.00 -10.26 7.62
C ASP A 31 11.82 -11.15 6.38
N GLU A 32 10.91 -10.79 5.47
CA GLU A 32 10.67 -11.53 4.22
C GLU A 32 11.93 -11.61 3.35
N LEU A 33 12.67 -10.50 3.18
CA LEU A 33 13.95 -10.51 2.46
C LEU A 33 14.98 -11.44 3.10
N SER A 34 15.02 -11.49 4.43
CA SER A 34 15.91 -12.38 5.17
C SER A 34 15.54 -13.84 4.98
N TRP A 35 14.24 -14.16 4.97
CA TRP A 35 13.72 -15.50 4.70
C TRP A 35 13.99 -15.95 3.27
N GLU A 36 13.77 -15.10 2.26
CA GLU A 36 14.07 -15.40 0.87
C GLU A 36 15.57 -15.65 0.65
N LEU A 37 16.44 -14.86 1.28
CA LEU A 37 17.89 -15.09 1.23
C LEU A 37 18.31 -16.41 1.89
N LEU A 38 17.71 -16.75 3.04
CA LEU A 38 17.96 -18.01 3.71
C LEU A 38 17.49 -19.20 2.86
N ALA A 39 16.31 -19.09 2.25
CA ALA A 39 15.75 -20.11 1.37
C ALA A 39 16.66 -20.36 0.16
N MET A 40 17.13 -19.30 -0.51
CA MET A 40 18.11 -19.41 -1.62
C MET A 40 19.37 -20.19 -1.22
N LYS A 41 19.96 -19.87 -0.06
CA LYS A 41 21.16 -20.55 0.45
C LYS A 41 20.90 -22.03 0.72
N LYS A 42 19.75 -22.36 1.31
CA LYS A 42 19.36 -23.75 1.59
C LYS A 42 19.10 -24.53 0.30
N CYS A 43 18.40 -23.95 -0.67
CA CYS A 43 18.19 -24.57 -1.97
C CYS A 43 19.53 -24.88 -2.65
N HIS A 44 20.46 -23.93 -2.67
CA HIS A 44 21.78 -24.16 -3.25
C HIS A 44 22.53 -25.30 -2.56
N ALA A 45 22.58 -25.29 -1.21
CA ALA A 45 23.26 -26.32 -0.44
C ALA A 45 22.63 -27.72 -0.62
N TYR A 46 21.30 -27.81 -0.67
CA TYR A 46 20.60 -29.08 -0.82
C TYR A 46 20.68 -29.64 -2.25
N ALA A 47 20.61 -28.79 -3.28
CA ALA A 47 20.79 -29.24 -4.65
C ALA A 47 22.17 -29.90 -4.87
N GLN A 48 23.21 -29.47 -4.15
CA GLN A 48 24.54 -30.07 -4.19
C GLN A 48 24.65 -31.41 -3.43
N GLN A 49 23.74 -31.66 -2.49
CA GLN A 49 23.73 -32.88 -1.67
C GLN A 49 22.80 -33.96 -2.24
N CYS A 50 22.01 -33.65 -3.26
CA CYS A 50 21.11 -34.59 -3.90
C CYS A 50 21.85 -35.46 -4.92
N SER A 51 21.63 -36.78 -4.83
CA SER A 51 22.12 -37.74 -5.82
C SER A 51 21.18 -37.87 -7.03
N ASP A 52 19.90 -37.56 -6.84
CA ASP A 52 18.89 -37.60 -7.90
C ASP A 52 18.92 -36.28 -8.70
N PRO A 53 19.17 -36.33 -10.03
CA PRO A 53 19.31 -35.13 -10.85
C PRO A 53 18.00 -34.36 -11.02
N ASP A 54 16.84 -35.03 -11.04
CA ASP A 54 15.54 -34.38 -11.20
C ASP A 54 15.17 -33.61 -9.92
N ILE A 55 15.46 -34.20 -8.75
CA ILE A 55 15.29 -33.52 -7.45
C ILE A 55 16.23 -32.30 -7.36
N ALA A 56 17.52 -32.48 -7.71
CA ALA A 56 18.48 -31.37 -7.71
C ALA A 56 18.03 -30.22 -8.65
N GLN A 57 17.47 -30.56 -9.81
CA GLN A 57 16.93 -29.56 -10.75
C GLN A 57 15.70 -28.84 -10.16
N ALA A 58 14.79 -29.57 -9.53
CA ALA A 58 13.61 -28.98 -8.88
C ALA A 58 14.01 -27.99 -7.77
N ILE A 59 14.98 -28.36 -6.93
CA ILE A 59 15.51 -27.48 -5.86
C ILE A 59 16.17 -26.24 -6.46
N ASN A 60 16.93 -26.37 -7.55
CA ASN A 60 17.51 -25.22 -8.24
C ASN A 60 16.45 -24.26 -8.79
N ARG A 61 15.35 -24.79 -9.35
CA ARG A 61 14.21 -23.97 -9.80
C ARG A 61 13.56 -23.23 -8.63
N ALA A 62 13.40 -23.87 -7.47
CA ALA A 62 12.92 -23.23 -6.26
C ALA A 62 13.86 -22.11 -5.78
N GLY A 63 15.18 -22.34 -5.79
CA GLY A 63 16.16 -21.29 -5.47
C GLY A 63 16.05 -20.07 -6.40
N GLN A 64 15.86 -20.28 -7.71
CA GLN A 64 15.62 -19.20 -8.67
C GLN A 64 14.28 -18.48 -8.46
N MET A 65 13.25 -19.18 -7.97
CA MET A 65 11.99 -18.55 -7.59
C MET A 65 12.19 -17.63 -6.39
N HIS A 66 12.87 -18.09 -5.33
CA HIS A 66 13.19 -17.26 -4.16
C HIS A 66 14.01 -16.02 -4.52
N GLN A 67 14.97 -16.13 -5.46
CA GLN A 67 15.70 -14.97 -5.98
C GLN A 67 14.78 -13.95 -6.66
N ARG A 68 13.82 -14.41 -7.46
CA ARG A 68 12.84 -13.54 -8.12
C ARG A 68 11.95 -12.82 -7.10
N HIS A 69 11.51 -13.53 -6.05
CA HIS A 69 10.73 -12.93 -4.96
C HIS A 69 11.54 -11.89 -4.19
N TYR A 70 12.79 -12.19 -3.82
CA TYR A 70 13.69 -11.23 -3.17
C TYR A 70 13.81 -9.92 -3.98
N ASN A 71 14.06 -10.04 -5.29
CA ASN A 71 14.17 -8.89 -6.18
C ASN A 71 12.85 -8.12 -6.32
N MET A 72 11.71 -8.80 -6.25
CA MET A 72 10.40 -8.16 -6.26
C MET A 72 10.17 -7.36 -4.97
N LEU A 73 10.41 -7.97 -3.81
CA LEU A 73 10.29 -7.34 -2.50
C LEU A 73 11.22 -6.13 -2.37
N LEU A 74 12.45 -6.23 -2.88
CA LEU A 74 13.42 -5.14 -2.84
C LEU A 74 12.92 -3.87 -3.54
N LYS A 75 12.12 -3.99 -4.61
CA LYS A 75 11.54 -2.83 -5.31
C LYS A 75 10.60 -2.03 -4.41
N HIS A 76 9.92 -2.66 -3.46
CA HIS A 76 9.04 -1.97 -2.51
C HIS A 76 9.83 -1.09 -1.53
N LEU A 77 11.10 -1.41 -1.26
CA LEU A 77 12.00 -0.58 -0.46
C LEU A 77 12.66 0.56 -1.26
N GLN A 78 12.67 0.45 -2.59
CA GLN A 78 13.22 1.46 -3.51
C GLN A 78 12.16 2.50 -3.91
N ASN A 79 11.13 2.71 -3.08
CA ASN A 79 10.16 3.77 -3.32
C ASN A 79 10.63 5.11 -2.73
N ASN A 80 10.20 6.22 -3.32
CA ASN A 80 10.46 7.55 -2.77
C ASN A 80 9.46 7.84 -1.63
N ASN A 81 9.48 7.01 -0.60
CA ASN A 81 8.49 6.99 0.48
C ASN A 81 8.35 8.35 1.15
N THR A 82 9.46 9.07 1.30
CA THR A 82 9.53 10.42 1.84
C THR A 82 8.67 11.40 1.04
N GLN A 83 8.77 11.40 -0.29
CA GLN A 83 7.91 12.24 -1.14
C GLN A 83 6.43 11.83 -1.03
N MET A 84 6.13 10.54 -1.01
CA MET A 84 4.75 10.07 -0.91
C MET A 84 4.11 10.47 0.43
N MET A 85 4.85 10.35 1.53
CA MET A 85 4.39 10.75 2.86
C MET A 85 4.15 12.26 2.98
N GLN A 86 4.98 13.08 2.32
CA GLN A 86 4.77 14.53 2.24
C GLN A 86 3.46 14.91 1.55
N ASN A 87 3.00 14.10 0.58
CA ASN A 87 1.80 14.38 -0.20
C ASN A 87 0.50 13.89 0.49
N VAL A 88 0.57 13.06 1.53
CA VAL A 88 -0.63 12.51 2.21
C VAL A 88 -1.57 13.59 2.75
N PRO A 89 -1.10 14.64 3.46
CA PRO A 89 -1.99 15.70 3.93
C PRO A 89 -2.71 16.44 2.79
N GLN A 90 -2.02 16.60 1.64
CA GLN A 90 -2.57 17.29 0.48
C GLN A 90 -3.68 16.48 -0.20
N LEU A 91 -3.52 15.15 -0.29
CA LEU A 91 -4.57 14.24 -0.78
C LEU A 91 -5.83 14.30 0.10
N GLN A 92 -5.65 14.36 1.42
CA GLN A 92 -6.78 14.46 2.35
C GLN A 92 -7.52 15.79 2.21
N GLN A 93 -6.78 16.91 2.05
CA GLN A 93 -7.38 18.22 1.86
C GLN A 93 -8.12 18.33 0.52
N GLN A 94 -7.57 17.76 -0.56
CA GLN A 94 -8.22 17.72 -1.87
C GLN A 94 -9.53 16.93 -1.84
N GLN A 95 -9.56 15.79 -1.14
CA GLN A 95 -10.77 14.99 -0.98
C GLN A 95 -11.85 15.75 -0.20
N GLN A 96 -11.47 16.49 0.83
CA GLN A 96 -12.40 17.31 1.61
C GLN A 96 -12.98 18.48 0.78
N GLN A 97 -12.16 19.13 -0.05
CA GLN A 97 -12.63 20.17 -0.96
C GLN A 97 -13.64 19.63 -1.98
N MET A 98 -13.36 18.47 -2.58
CA MET A 98 -14.27 17.84 -3.55
C MET A 98 -15.63 17.51 -2.92
N GLN A 99 -15.62 17.05 -1.67
CA GLN A 99 -16.84 16.74 -0.92
C GLN A 99 -17.66 18.01 -0.62
N MET A 100 -17.00 19.11 -0.23
CA MET A 100 -17.64 20.42 -0.07
C MET A 100 -18.27 20.91 -1.37
N GLN A 101 -17.57 20.76 -2.48
CA GLN A 101 -18.04 21.22 -3.79
C GLN A 101 -19.28 20.45 -4.24
N MET A 102 -19.31 19.13 -4.02
CA MET A 102 -20.48 18.30 -4.30
C MET A 102 -21.69 18.70 -3.45
N GLN A 103 -21.47 18.97 -2.16
CA GLN A 103 -22.53 19.39 -1.25
C GLN A 103 -23.11 20.76 -1.62
N GLN A 104 -22.25 21.68 -2.06
CA GLN A 104 -22.67 22.99 -2.54
C GLN A 104 -23.50 22.87 -3.84
N GLN A 105 -23.09 21.99 -4.76
CA GLN A 105 -23.84 21.73 -6.00
C GLN A 105 -25.21 21.10 -5.73
N GLN A 106 -25.31 20.22 -4.72
CA GLN A 106 -26.58 19.62 -4.32
C GLN A 106 -27.53 20.65 -3.69
N GLN A 107 -27.02 21.59 -2.87
CA GLN A 107 -27.82 22.70 -2.35
C GLN A 107 -28.33 23.65 -3.46
N GLN A 108 -27.53 23.91 -4.48
CA GLN A 108 -27.95 24.73 -5.63
C GLN A 108 -29.05 24.06 -6.46
N GLN A 109 -29.04 22.73 -6.56
CA GLN A 109 -30.10 21.97 -7.24
C GLN A 109 -31.42 21.98 -6.47
N MET A 110 -31.38 21.91 -5.13
CA MET A 110 -32.61 21.99 -4.31
C MET A 110 -33.25 23.39 -4.33
N GLN A 111 -32.47 24.46 -4.49
CA GLN A 111 -32.99 25.83 -4.58
C GLN A 111 -33.63 26.17 -5.95
N GLN A 112 -33.40 25.33 -6.97
CA GLN A 112 -33.96 25.53 -8.31
C GLN A 112 -35.20 24.65 -8.59
N GLN A 113 -35.72 23.91 -7.61
CA GLN A 113 -37.01 23.25 -7.78
C GLN A 113 -38.15 24.28 -7.77
N PRO A 114 -38.95 24.40 -8.85
CA PRO A 114 -40.10 25.28 -8.86
C PRO A 114 -41.10 24.82 -7.80
N GLN A 115 -41.49 25.72 -6.89
CA GLN A 115 -42.65 25.49 -6.04
C GLN A 115 -43.90 25.54 -6.94
N HIS A 116 -44.50 24.37 -7.17
CA HIS A 116 -45.82 24.24 -7.77
C HIS A 116 -46.92 24.56 -6.77
#